data_AF-A0A949CM82-F1
#
_entry.id   AF-A0A949CM82-F1
#
_cell.length_a   1.000
_cell.length_b   1.000
_cell.length_c   1.000
_cell.angle_alpha   90.00
_cell.angle_beta   90.00
_cell.angle_gamma   90.00
#
_symmetry.space_group_name_H-M   'P 1'
#
loop_
_entity.id
_entity.type
_entity.pdbx_description
1 polymer ?
#
loop_
_entity_poly.entity_id
_entity_poly.type
_entity_poly.pdbx_seq_one_letter_code
_entity_poly.pdbx_strand_id
1 'polypeptide(L)'
;MAQIQIWTRDVNNTGVFGEYAPQHTFLVKVNDDGTREILRGGPVDDNMLLGDVEVMNQEYNDIKQSDKTTDTLDWYDPSLPNTQNFQGETIKSSSQSEIDTLWNNALTKAQEINSQTFDYEITSQNCNTVTYQLATEMGLETEVSQFISDKKLSTPGYGDEFTPELIERAKYAWNSFEEATEYMVKEYVKSLITTATTISTATQLIFNTLLSAEESFLPARRVDPLTLDLDNDGIELVNVTSSTAFFDLDVIANEDGTYTSDGVKEQVGWVSSDDGLLTLDKNGNGEVDNILELFGKTNKTGTQELREYDLNSDGVINSNDSVFSQLKVWQDFNQNGLSESSELKSLTDLGITSINVSEESLTPRNQISEGNLIISEGTYTQTTTNPDGSTSQLTRSYANLDLAVNQTNSSSYTYTDPEGNIIGDYDLNLDVLSLPMSRGYGNVKALPIAASQNTNLLNLLKELTSLTPQNFKNINPLVEEIITSWAQTDSIDSSLMRGSFSAQKLATMEAFRGEEYTTREGTHDVEFWQLVQVQTAWNVIE
;
A
#
# COMPACT_ATOMS: atom_id res chain seq x y z
N MET A 1 62.90 25.27 -15.10
CA MET A 1 62.49 24.53 -16.30
C MET A 1 61.00 24.65 -16.38
N ALA A 2 60.50 25.13 -17.51
CA ALA A 2 59.07 25.28 -17.75
C ALA A 2 58.36 23.93 -17.66
N GLN A 3 57.10 23.96 -17.29
CA GLN A 3 56.31 22.77 -16.98
C GLN A 3 54.89 22.85 -17.53
N ILE A 4 54.31 21.69 -17.79
CA ILE A 4 52.86 21.51 -17.91
C ILE A 4 52.43 20.64 -16.74
N GLN A 5 51.38 21.08 -16.06
CA GLN A 5 50.80 20.41 -14.92
C GLN A 5 49.33 20.13 -15.21
N ILE A 6 48.83 19.01 -14.70
CA ILE A 6 47.40 18.77 -14.58
C ILE A 6 46.97 19.04 -13.15
N TRP A 7 45.80 19.65 -13.00
CA TRP A 7 45.18 19.92 -11.72
C TRP A 7 43.75 19.39 -11.70
N THR A 8 43.28 19.05 -10.51
CA THR A 8 41.92 18.61 -10.26
C THR A 8 41.36 19.24 -9.00
N ARG A 9 40.05 19.42 -8.96
CA ARG A 9 39.29 19.79 -7.75
C ARG A 9 37.97 19.04 -7.65
N ASP A 10 37.47 18.87 -6.42
CA ASP A 10 36.11 18.38 -6.21
C ASP A 10 35.08 19.43 -6.66
N VAL A 11 34.07 18.99 -7.40
CA VAL A 11 32.94 19.85 -7.83
C VAL A 11 31.95 20.09 -6.68
N ASN A 12 32.10 19.40 -5.54
CA ASN A 12 31.16 19.44 -4.41
C ASN A 12 31.67 20.24 -3.21
N ASN A 13 30.97 21.32 -2.90
CA ASN A 13 30.93 21.90 -1.55
C ASN A 13 29.65 21.46 -0.77
N THR A 14 28.86 20.51 -1.29
CA THR A 14 27.49 20.20 -0.81
C THR A 14 27.25 18.77 -0.31
N GLY A 15 28.26 17.88 -0.29
CA GLY A 15 28.21 16.60 0.46
C GLY A 15 27.32 15.48 -0.09
N VAL A 16 26.65 15.66 -1.24
CA VAL A 16 25.66 14.69 -1.77
C VAL A 16 26.31 13.41 -2.34
N PHE A 17 27.51 13.50 -2.91
CA PHE A 17 28.18 12.36 -3.56
C PHE A 17 29.34 11.74 -2.74
N GLY A 18 29.60 12.25 -1.53
CA GLY A 18 30.68 11.76 -0.67
C GLY A 18 32.03 11.66 -1.38
N GLU A 19 32.73 10.54 -1.20
CA GLU A 19 34.03 10.21 -1.83
C GLU A 19 33.96 9.94 -3.35
N TYR A 20 32.76 9.89 -3.94
CA TYR A 20 32.52 9.63 -5.37
C TYR A 20 32.14 10.89 -6.16
N ALA A 21 32.33 12.08 -5.57
CA ALA A 21 32.05 13.35 -6.25
C ALA A 21 32.86 13.44 -7.56
N PRO A 22 32.24 13.86 -8.67
CA PRO A 22 32.98 14.08 -9.90
C PRO A 22 34.01 15.19 -9.69
N GLN A 23 35.18 15.01 -10.30
CA GLN A 23 36.24 15.99 -10.27
C GLN A 23 36.31 16.79 -11.56
N HIS A 24 36.63 18.08 -11.40
CA HIS A 24 36.92 19.00 -12.49
C HIS A 24 38.42 19.02 -12.73
N THR A 25 38.86 18.65 -13.93
CA THR A 25 40.26 18.69 -14.35
C THR A 25 40.57 19.88 -15.26
N PHE A 26 41.79 20.42 -15.14
CA PHE A 26 42.29 21.53 -15.96
C PHE A 26 43.82 21.49 -16.10
N LEU A 27 44.36 22.18 -17.12
CA LEU A 27 45.79 22.22 -17.41
C LEU A 27 46.41 23.56 -17.01
N VAL A 28 47.65 23.50 -16.51
CA VAL A 28 48.41 24.67 -16.06
C VAL A 28 49.81 24.66 -16.67
N LYS A 29 50.17 25.72 -17.37
CA LYS A 29 51.54 25.99 -17.79
C LYS A 29 52.27 26.77 -16.72
N VAL A 30 53.51 26.39 -16.41
CA VAL A 30 54.40 27.12 -15.51
C VAL A 30 55.65 27.51 -16.29
N ASN A 31 55.89 28.81 -16.43
CA ASN A 31 57.05 29.36 -17.13
C ASN A 31 58.32 29.31 -16.27
N ASP A 32 59.49 29.46 -16.89
CA ASP A 32 60.78 29.50 -16.19
C ASP A 32 60.89 30.66 -15.18
N ASP A 33 60.15 31.75 -15.39
CA ASP A 33 60.05 32.88 -14.47
C ASP A 33 59.03 32.67 -13.33
N GLY A 34 58.35 31.53 -13.31
CA GLY A 34 57.35 31.15 -12.31
C GLY A 34 55.94 31.68 -12.58
N THR A 35 55.72 32.42 -13.67
CA THR A 35 54.37 32.81 -14.11
C THR A 35 53.58 31.59 -14.57
N ARG A 36 52.25 31.66 -14.48
CA ARG A 36 51.37 30.53 -14.79
C ARG A 36 50.20 30.95 -15.67
N GLU A 37 49.81 30.05 -16.57
CA GLU A 37 48.65 30.18 -17.46
C GLU A 37 47.76 28.94 -17.26
N ILE A 38 46.43 29.13 -17.26
CA ILE A 38 45.45 28.05 -17.06
C ILE A 38 44.58 27.91 -18.30
N LEU A 39 44.38 26.65 -18.72
CA LEU A 39 43.33 26.27 -19.67
C LEU A 39 42.31 25.36 -18.98
N ARG A 40 41.05 25.78 -18.96
CA ARG A 40 39.93 25.03 -18.37
C ARG A 40 38.70 25.08 -19.26
N GLY A 41 37.95 23.99 -19.29
CA GLY A 41 36.61 23.95 -19.91
C GLY A 41 35.51 24.20 -18.88
N GLY A 42 34.42 24.82 -19.28
CA GLY A 42 33.26 25.02 -18.41
C GLY A 42 32.03 25.51 -19.19
N PRO A 43 30.86 25.59 -18.55
CA PRO A 43 29.71 26.23 -19.16
C PRO A 43 29.94 27.75 -19.27
N VAL A 44 29.43 28.39 -20.34
CA VAL A 44 29.50 29.85 -20.55
C VAL A 44 28.81 30.64 -19.42
N ASP A 45 27.75 30.07 -18.84
CA ASP A 45 27.02 30.63 -17.69
C ASP A 45 27.05 29.62 -16.52
N ASP A 46 26.86 30.07 -15.27
CA ASP A 46 26.79 29.21 -14.06
C ASP A 46 25.60 28.19 -14.07
N ASN A 47 24.88 28.07 -15.18
CA ASN A 47 23.75 27.17 -15.37
C ASN A 47 24.22 25.81 -15.93
N MET A 48 24.47 24.87 -15.02
CA MET A 48 24.99 23.51 -15.33
C MET A 48 24.07 22.61 -16.17
N LEU A 49 22.86 23.09 -16.53
CA LEU A 49 21.85 22.30 -17.25
C LEU A 49 21.62 22.74 -18.70
N LEU A 50 21.97 23.99 -19.07
CA LEU A 50 21.64 24.59 -20.37
C LEU A 50 22.64 25.69 -20.77
N GLY A 51 23.89 25.34 -21.06
CA GLY A 51 24.91 26.29 -21.51
C GLY A 51 25.87 25.69 -22.55
N ASP A 52 26.59 26.54 -23.28
CA ASP A 52 27.63 26.10 -24.21
C ASP A 52 28.95 25.82 -23.47
N VAL A 53 29.78 24.91 -23.98
CA VAL A 53 31.15 24.68 -23.50
C VAL A 53 32.06 25.80 -23.99
N GLU A 54 32.73 26.45 -23.05
CA GLU A 54 33.80 27.41 -23.32
C GLU A 54 35.11 26.95 -22.67
N VAL A 55 36.19 27.02 -23.45
CA VAL A 55 37.56 26.87 -22.99
C VAL A 55 38.14 28.24 -22.66
N MET A 56 38.38 28.49 -21.39
CA MET A 56 38.94 29.74 -20.90
C MET A 56 40.48 29.65 -20.81
N ASN A 57 41.18 30.65 -21.34
CA ASN A 57 42.61 30.87 -21.13
C ASN A 57 42.84 32.07 -20.20
N GLN A 58 43.50 31.86 -19.07
CA GLN A 58 43.68 32.89 -18.04
C GLN A 58 45.10 32.94 -17.48
N GLU A 59 45.67 34.14 -17.31
CA GLU A 59 46.89 34.33 -16.52
C GLU A 59 46.59 34.22 -15.03
N TYR A 60 47.39 33.45 -14.31
CA TYR A 60 47.17 33.12 -12.90
C TYR A 60 47.24 34.34 -11.96
N ASN A 61 47.97 35.40 -12.33
CA ASN A 61 48.25 36.55 -11.47
C ASN A 61 47.27 37.73 -11.64
N ASP A 62 46.36 37.68 -12.62
CA ASP A 62 45.47 38.81 -12.97
C ASP A 62 44.05 38.71 -12.37
N ILE A 63 43.83 37.77 -11.45
CA ILE A 63 42.51 37.58 -10.80
C ILE A 63 42.29 38.67 -9.73
N LYS A 64 41.34 39.58 -9.97
CA LYS A 64 40.96 40.61 -8.99
C LYS A 64 40.37 39.95 -7.75
N GLN A 65 40.68 40.51 -6.57
CA GLN A 65 40.21 39.97 -5.29
C GLN A 65 38.67 39.96 -5.14
N SER A 66 37.95 40.76 -5.94
CA SER A 66 36.48 40.77 -6.05
C SER A 66 35.91 39.57 -6.79
N ASP A 67 36.70 38.93 -7.65
CA ASP A 67 36.28 37.82 -8.53
C ASP A 67 36.56 36.46 -7.86
N LYS A 68 37.11 36.51 -6.64
CA LYS A 68 37.34 35.40 -5.71
C LYS A 68 36.06 35.12 -4.92
N THR A 69 35.00 34.70 -5.59
CA THR A 69 33.77 34.22 -4.92
C THR A 69 33.89 32.73 -4.60
N THR A 70 33.04 32.22 -3.70
CA THR A 70 33.01 30.81 -3.31
C THR A 70 32.64 29.85 -4.44
N ASP A 71 32.10 30.36 -5.56
CA ASP A 71 31.70 29.54 -6.72
C ASP A 71 32.72 29.58 -7.88
N THR A 72 33.65 30.56 -7.89
CA THR A 72 34.74 30.66 -8.88
C THR A 72 36.09 30.14 -8.35
N LEU A 73 36.09 28.97 -7.72
CA LEU A 73 37.26 28.32 -7.10
C LEU A 73 38.08 27.44 -8.09
N ASP A 74 38.55 27.95 -9.23
CA ASP A 74 39.53 27.22 -10.07
C ASP A 74 40.99 27.67 -9.86
N TRP A 75 41.25 28.52 -8.86
CA TRP A 75 42.59 29.02 -8.55
C TRP A 75 43.03 28.51 -7.17
N TYR A 76 44.22 27.93 -7.11
CA TYR A 76 44.80 27.42 -5.87
C TYR A 76 45.43 28.57 -5.05
N ASP A 77 44.82 28.97 -3.95
CA ASP A 77 45.43 29.91 -3.01
C ASP A 77 45.72 29.22 -1.67
N PRO A 78 47.00 28.93 -1.38
CA PRO A 78 47.40 28.23 -0.17
C PRO A 78 47.04 28.98 1.12
N SER A 79 46.63 30.26 1.04
CA SER A 79 46.14 31.04 2.18
C SER A 79 44.65 30.84 2.47
N LEU A 80 43.89 30.18 1.58
CA LEU A 80 42.48 29.87 1.78
C LEU A 80 42.28 28.59 2.61
N PRO A 81 41.26 28.53 3.49
CA PRO A 81 41.05 27.42 4.42
C PRO A 81 40.64 26.08 3.77
N ASN A 82 40.19 26.07 2.50
CA ASN A 82 39.71 24.88 1.78
C ASN A 82 40.71 24.31 0.75
N THR A 83 42.01 24.55 0.95
CA THR A 83 43.09 24.10 0.03
C THR A 83 43.32 22.59 -0.03
N GLN A 84 42.60 21.80 0.79
CA GLN A 84 42.72 20.34 0.82
C GLN A 84 42.07 19.63 -0.39
N ASN A 85 41.26 20.33 -1.20
CA ASN A 85 40.49 19.73 -2.30
C ASN A 85 41.16 19.89 -3.67
N PHE A 86 42.37 20.45 -3.75
CA PHE A 86 43.13 20.58 -4.99
C PHE A 86 44.28 19.58 -5.03
N GLN A 87 44.40 18.85 -6.14
CA GLN A 87 45.57 17.99 -6.39
C GLN A 87 46.16 18.36 -7.75
N GLY A 88 47.48 18.54 -7.80
CA GLY A 88 48.19 18.91 -9.02
C GLY A 88 49.47 18.10 -9.19
N GLU A 89 49.80 17.76 -10.43
CA GLU A 89 51.00 17.00 -10.78
C GLU A 89 51.65 17.54 -12.05
N THR A 90 52.98 17.57 -12.08
CA THR A 90 53.74 17.91 -13.27
C THR A 90 53.77 16.72 -14.23
N ILE A 91 53.09 16.85 -15.36
CA ILE A 91 53.03 15.81 -16.40
C ILE A 91 54.14 15.98 -17.46
N LYS A 92 54.70 17.19 -17.60
CA LYS A 92 55.84 17.45 -18.49
C LYS A 92 56.72 18.56 -17.93
N SER A 93 58.04 18.38 -18.00
CA SER A 93 59.05 19.42 -17.75
C SER A 93 60.03 19.45 -18.92
N SER A 94 60.25 20.62 -19.52
CA SER A 94 61.24 20.78 -20.59
C SER A 94 61.76 22.23 -20.69
N SER A 95 62.44 22.55 -21.79
CA SER A 95 62.81 23.92 -22.15
C SER A 95 61.56 24.77 -22.38
N GLN A 96 61.65 26.07 -22.07
CA GLN A 96 60.57 27.04 -22.30
C GLN A 96 60.01 26.96 -23.72
N SER A 97 60.89 26.87 -24.73
CA SER A 97 60.47 26.78 -26.14
C SER A 97 59.64 25.54 -26.47
N GLU A 98 59.91 24.40 -25.84
CA GLU A 98 59.13 23.17 -26.06
C GLU A 98 57.77 23.26 -25.36
N ILE A 99 57.73 23.77 -24.12
CA ILE A 99 56.49 23.97 -23.37
C ILE A 99 55.59 25.00 -24.05
N ASP A 100 56.15 26.10 -24.56
CA ASP A 100 55.41 27.10 -25.35
C ASP A 100 54.81 26.49 -26.60
N THR A 101 55.53 25.59 -27.28
CA THR A 101 55.03 24.90 -28.48
C THR A 101 53.83 24.03 -28.14
N LEU A 102 53.94 23.18 -27.11
CA LEU A 102 52.85 22.33 -26.66
C LEU A 102 51.63 23.14 -26.21
N TRP A 103 51.85 24.21 -25.45
CA TRP A 103 50.78 25.09 -24.98
C TRP A 103 50.05 25.82 -26.12
N ASN A 104 50.78 26.27 -27.14
CA ASN A 104 50.18 26.90 -28.32
C ASN A 104 49.31 25.93 -29.13
N ASN A 105 49.66 24.63 -29.15
CA ASN A 105 48.82 23.61 -29.76
C ASN A 105 47.49 23.47 -28.99
N ALA A 106 47.55 23.37 -27.65
CA ALA A 106 46.36 23.36 -26.82
C ALA A 106 45.52 24.63 -26.99
N LEU A 107 46.14 25.82 -27.08
CA LEU A 107 45.43 27.07 -27.35
C LEU A 107 44.71 27.07 -28.70
N THR A 108 45.31 26.49 -29.73
CA THR A 108 44.69 26.34 -31.04
C THR A 108 43.46 25.43 -30.95
N LYS A 109 43.57 24.31 -30.22
CA LYS A 109 42.45 23.41 -29.99
C LYS A 109 41.34 24.05 -29.16
N ALA A 110 41.69 24.83 -28.13
CA ALA A 110 40.76 25.61 -27.34
C ALA A 110 39.97 26.61 -28.21
N GLN A 111 40.65 27.30 -29.12
CA GLN A 111 40.01 28.20 -30.09
C GLN A 111 39.12 27.46 -31.08
N GLU A 112 39.53 26.28 -31.55
CA GLU A 112 38.68 25.43 -32.38
C GLU A 112 37.40 25.04 -31.64
N ILE A 113 37.53 24.58 -30.39
CA ILE A 113 36.39 24.22 -29.54
C ILE A 113 35.47 25.42 -29.36
N ASN A 114 35.98 26.60 -29.01
CA ASN A 114 35.17 27.81 -28.80
C ASN A 114 34.58 28.39 -30.09
N SER A 115 35.17 28.10 -31.25
CA SER A 115 34.64 28.52 -32.56
C SER A 115 33.44 27.67 -33.00
N GLN A 116 33.25 26.52 -32.35
CA GLN A 116 32.14 25.61 -32.54
C GLN A 116 31.23 25.71 -31.31
N THR A 117 29.91 25.57 -31.50
CA THR A 117 28.97 25.57 -30.38
C THR A 117 28.76 24.13 -29.94
N PHE A 118 29.17 23.82 -28.71
CA PHE A 118 28.94 22.52 -28.09
C PHE A 118 28.15 22.71 -26.80
N ASP A 119 27.07 21.97 -26.60
CA ASP A 119 26.32 22.03 -25.35
C ASP A 119 27.10 21.34 -24.22
N TYR A 120 27.21 22.02 -23.07
CA TYR A 120 27.79 21.46 -21.85
C TYR A 120 26.90 20.34 -21.31
N GLU A 121 27.46 19.15 -21.11
CA GLU A 121 26.77 18.00 -20.54
C GLU A 121 27.63 17.33 -19.48
N ILE A 122 27.08 17.20 -18.27
CA ILE A 122 27.84 16.84 -17.06
C ILE A 122 28.47 15.45 -17.13
N THR A 123 27.95 14.53 -17.94
CA THR A 123 28.45 13.15 -18.04
C THR A 123 29.39 12.87 -19.21
N SER A 124 29.40 13.69 -20.27
CA SER A 124 30.06 13.39 -21.55
C SER A 124 30.77 14.55 -22.25
N GLN A 125 30.25 15.79 -22.20
CA GLN A 125 30.83 16.95 -22.90
C GLN A 125 31.05 18.10 -21.93
N ASN A 126 32.05 17.97 -21.06
CA ASN A 126 32.32 18.86 -19.96
C ASN A 126 33.81 19.26 -19.88
N CYS A 127 34.21 19.83 -18.73
CA CYS A 127 35.58 20.21 -18.43
C CYS A 127 36.63 19.09 -18.62
N ASN A 128 36.27 17.83 -18.34
CA ASN A 128 37.14 16.69 -18.48
C ASN A 128 37.29 16.26 -19.95
N THR A 129 36.23 16.40 -20.74
CA THR A 129 36.26 16.26 -22.21
C THR A 129 37.21 17.29 -22.82
N VAL A 130 37.11 18.55 -22.38
CA VAL A 130 38.04 19.61 -22.79
C VAL A 130 39.48 19.24 -22.41
N THR A 131 39.73 18.87 -21.16
CA THR A 131 41.09 18.48 -20.71
C THR A 131 41.66 17.32 -21.52
N TYR A 132 40.84 16.31 -21.86
CA TYR A 132 41.25 15.22 -22.74
C TYR A 132 41.63 15.70 -24.15
N GLN A 133 40.80 16.53 -24.78
CA GLN A 133 41.03 17.06 -26.13
C GLN A 133 42.29 17.95 -26.18
N LEU A 134 42.49 18.79 -25.16
CA LEU A 134 43.69 19.62 -25.04
C LEU A 134 44.95 18.77 -24.82
N ALA A 135 44.89 17.78 -23.92
CA ALA A 135 46.01 16.88 -23.64
C ALA A 135 46.39 16.05 -24.87
N THR A 136 45.41 15.59 -25.64
CA THR A 136 45.61 14.84 -26.89
C THR A 136 46.34 15.69 -27.93
N GLU A 137 45.96 16.97 -28.07
CA GLU A 137 46.64 17.89 -28.98
C GLU A 137 48.10 18.17 -28.57
N MET A 138 48.40 18.06 -27.27
CA MET A 138 49.75 18.17 -26.72
C MET A 138 50.54 16.84 -26.78
N GLY A 139 49.88 15.73 -27.12
CA GLY A 139 50.47 14.38 -27.00
C GLY A 139 50.78 13.98 -25.55
N LEU A 140 49.95 14.43 -24.60
CA LEU A 140 50.09 14.21 -23.16
C LEU A 140 48.90 13.44 -22.56
N GLU A 141 48.01 12.89 -23.39
CA GLU A 141 46.81 12.16 -22.97
C GLU A 141 47.13 10.93 -22.13
N THR A 142 48.30 10.30 -22.34
CA THR A 142 48.75 9.14 -21.57
C THR A 142 49.11 9.56 -20.14
N GLU A 143 49.88 10.64 -19.98
CA GLU A 143 50.29 11.19 -18.69
C GLU A 143 49.08 11.70 -17.89
N VAL A 144 48.12 12.33 -18.56
CA VAL A 144 46.86 12.76 -17.93
C VAL A 144 46.01 11.57 -17.48
N SER A 145 45.88 10.54 -18.32
CA SER A 145 45.14 9.31 -17.95
C SER A 145 45.80 8.58 -16.78
N GLN A 146 47.14 8.57 -16.74
CA GLN A 146 47.90 8.00 -15.61
C GLN A 146 47.62 8.77 -14.32
N PHE A 147 47.61 10.11 -14.36
CA PHE A 147 47.25 10.94 -13.21
C PHE A 147 45.84 10.64 -12.70
N ILE A 148 44.84 10.59 -13.59
CA ILE A 148 43.44 10.26 -13.22
C ILE A 148 43.36 8.88 -12.56
N SER A 149 44.03 7.88 -13.14
CA SER A 149 44.07 6.50 -12.63
C SER A 149 44.75 6.41 -11.26
N ASP A 150 45.95 6.99 -11.10
CA ASP A 150 46.73 6.91 -9.86
C ASP A 150 46.03 7.60 -8.69
N LYS A 151 45.28 8.67 -8.98
CA LYS A 151 44.48 9.40 -8.00
C LYS A 151 43.06 8.85 -7.84
N LYS A 152 42.66 7.86 -8.64
CA LYS A 152 41.31 7.26 -8.66
C LYS A 152 40.19 8.30 -8.81
N LEU A 153 40.38 9.26 -9.72
CA LEU A 153 39.42 10.34 -9.92
C LEU A 153 38.21 9.85 -10.72
N SER A 154 37.04 10.31 -10.33
CA SER A 154 35.79 10.24 -11.08
C SER A 154 35.72 11.43 -12.05
N THR A 155 36.16 11.22 -13.29
CA THR A 155 36.19 12.25 -14.33
C THR A 155 35.21 11.91 -15.46
N PRO A 156 33.88 12.06 -15.26
CA PRO A 156 32.91 11.84 -16.34
C PRO A 156 33.25 12.73 -17.53
N GLY A 157 33.04 12.25 -18.75
CA GLY A 157 33.39 12.92 -20.01
C GLY A 157 34.86 12.86 -20.42
N TYR A 158 35.77 12.40 -19.55
CA TYR A 158 37.17 12.22 -19.93
C TYR A 158 37.30 11.06 -20.94
N GLY A 159 37.88 11.34 -22.11
CA GLY A 159 38.01 10.35 -23.20
C GLY A 159 36.94 10.46 -24.28
N ASP A 160 35.91 11.29 -24.08
CA ASP A 160 34.85 11.51 -25.05
C ASP A 160 35.27 12.53 -26.13
N GLU A 161 34.60 12.47 -27.28
CA GLU A 161 34.70 13.45 -28.36
C GLU A 161 33.47 14.36 -28.38
N PHE A 162 33.65 15.61 -28.81
CA PHE A 162 32.52 16.51 -29.02
C PHE A 162 31.70 16.06 -30.25
N THR A 163 30.38 15.92 -30.09
CA THR A 163 29.46 15.47 -31.16
C THR A 163 28.60 16.64 -31.68
N PRO A 164 28.58 16.93 -33.01
CA PRO A 164 27.94 18.16 -33.51
C PRO A 164 26.42 18.14 -33.76
N GLU A 165 25.70 17.00 -33.74
CA GLU A 165 24.35 16.94 -34.32
C GLU A 165 23.18 16.74 -33.33
N LEU A 166 22.29 17.75 -33.31
CA LEU A 166 21.06 17.85 -32.53
C LEU A 166 20.09 16.65 -32.68
N ILE A 167 20.13 15.95 -33.82
CA ILE A 167 19.15 14.90 -34.19
C ILE A 167 19.49 13.53 -33.57
N GLU A 168 20.78 13.18 -33.45
CA GLU A 168 21.18 12.01 -32.66
C GLU A 168 21.01 12.25 -31.16
N ARG A 169 21.16 13.50 -30.70
CA ARG A 169 20.83 13.92 -29.32
C ARG A 169 19.36 13.73 -28.97
N ALA A 170 18.42 14.09 -29.84
CA ALA A 170 17.00 13.86 -29.56
C ALA A 170 16.69 12.36 -29.47
N LYS A 171 17.35 11.52 -30.29
CA LYS A 171 17.16 10.06 -30.25
C LYS A 171 17.86 9.42 -29.05
N TYR A 172 19.07 9.81 -28.72
CA TYR A 172 19.81 9.29 -27.56
C TYR A 172 19.20 9.79 -26.26
N ALA A 173 18.88 11.08 -26.13
CA ALA A 173 18.18 11.61 -24.97
C ALA A 173 16.76 11.03 -24.84
N TRP A 174 16.03 10.78 -25.93
CA TRP A 174 14.74 10.09 -25.88
C TRP A 174 14.91 8.62 -25.50
N ASN A 175 15.89 7.91 -26.05
CA ASN A 175 16.14 6.50 -25.73
C ASN A 175 16.69 6.32 -24.31
N SER A 176 17.57 7.21 -23.83
CA SER A 176 18.08 7.22 -22.45
C SER A 176 17.04 7.72 -21.48
N PHE A 177 16.15 8.65 -21.88
CA PHE A 177 14.97 9.02 -21.10
C PHE A 177 13.99 7.86 -21.04
N GLU A 178 13.72 7.15 -22.14
CA GLU A 178 12.90 5.92 -22.18
C GLU A 178 13.54 4.80 -21.37
N GLU A 179 14.85 4.54 -21.46
CA GLU A 179 15.53 3.51 -20.67
C GLU A 179 15.63 3.89 -19.20
N ALA A 180 15.86 5.16 -18.87
CA ALA A 180 15.88 5.63 -17.48
C ALA A 180 14.47 5.69 -16.89
N THR A 181 13.44 6.10 -17.65
CA THR A 181 12.05 6.01 -17.20
C THR A 181 11.58 4.56 -17.17
N GLU A 182 11.97 3.70 -18.10
CA GLU A 182 11.63 2.28 -18.06
C GLU A 182 12.38 1.56 -16.94
N TYR A 183 13.63 1.93 -16.64
CA TYR A 183 14.39 1.44 -15.48
C TYR A 183 13.82 1.99 -14.18
N MET A 184 13.56 3.29 -14.06
CA MET A 184 12.95 3.88 -12.87
C MET A 184 11.52 3.40 -12.67
N VAL A 185 10.72 3.26 -13.73
CA VAL A 185 9.39 2.65 -13.67
C VAL A 185 9.52 1.17 -13.39
N LYS A 186 10.48 0.41 -13.93
CA LYS A 186 10.68 -1.00 -13.57
C LYS A 186 11.20 -1.17 -12.15
N GLU A 187 12.05 -0.31 -11.63
CA GLU A 187 12.57 -0.36 -10.27
C GLU A 187 11.55 0.20 -9.27
N TYR A 188 10.76 1.21 -9.64
CA TYR A 188 9.62 1.71 -8.86
C TYR A 188 8.43 0.74 -8.90
N VAL A 189 8.12 0.14 -10.05
CA VAL A 189 7.13 -0.95 -10.17
C VAL A 189 7.68 -2.21 -9.52
N LYS A 190 8.97 -2.53 -9.58
CA LYS A 190 9.55 -3.62 -8.77
C LYS A 190 9.54 -3.27 -7.30
N SER A 191 9.76 -2.03 -6.87
CA SER A 191 9.68 -1.67 -5.45
C SER A 191 8.23 -1.69 -5.00
N LEU A 192 7.27 -1.18 -5.79
CA LEU A 192 5.84 -1.28 -5.53
C LEU A 192 5.35 -2.73 -5.57
N ILE A 193 5.79 -3.55 -6.52
CA ILE A 193 5.50 -4.99 -6.57
C ILE A 193 6.18 -5.70 -5.41
N THR A 194 7.42 -5.38 -5.05
CA THR A 194 8.13 -6.03 -3.93
C THR A 194 7.48 -5.63 -2.60
N THR A 195 7.10 -4.38 -2.41
CA THR A 195 6.37 -3.88 -1.24
C THR A 195 4.94 -4.42 -1.20
N ALA A 196 4.21 -4.47 -2.32
CA ALA A 196 2.88 -5.10 -2.39
C ALA A 196 2.96 -6.62 -2.22
N THR A 197 4.03 -7.28 -2.69
CA THR A 197 4.30 -8.71 -2.49
C THR A 197 4.71 -8.94 -1.04
N THR A 198 5.44 -8.03 -0.40
CA THR A 198 5.83 -8.13 1.01
C THR A 198 4.62 -7.91 1.91
N ILE A 199 3.75 -6.92 1.63
CA ILE A 199 2.47 -6.73 2.31
C ILE A 199 1.57 -7.94 2.07
N SER A 200 1.36 -8.38 0.83
CA SER A 200 0.54 -9.56 0.52
C SER A 200 1.09 -10.83 1.18
N THR A 201 2.41 -11.03 1.18
CA THR A 201 3.06 -12.20 1.81
C THR A 201 2.99 -12.09 3.33
N ALA A 202 3.21 -10.92 3.92
CA ALA A 202 3.06 -10.68 5.35
C ALA A 202 1.61 -10.90 5.78
N THR A 203 0.62 -10.36 5.05
CA THR A 203 -0.80 -10.55 5.36
C THR A 203 -1.19 -12.03 5.24
N GLN A 204 -0.69 -12.73 4.22
CA GLN A 204 -0.95 -14.17 4.04
C GLN A 204 -0.20 -15.04 5.07
N LEU A 205 0.97 -14.61 5.55
CA LEU A 205 1.72 -15.29 6.61
C LEU A 205 1.10 -15.04 7.99
N ILE A 206 0.65 -13.81 8.28
CA ILE A 206 -0.14 -13.43 9.47
C ILE A 206 -1.37 -14.32 9.53
N PHE A 207 -2.10 -14.35 8.42
CA PHE A 207 -3.32 -15.11 8.29
C PHE A 207 -3.08 -16.62 8.50
N ASN A 208 -2.09 -17.22 7.82
CA ASN A 208 -1.74 -18.64 7.98
C ASN A 208 -1.18 -18.98 9.37
N THR A 209 -0.42 -18.06 10.00
CA THR A 209 0.16 -18.27 11.33
C THR A 209 -0.91 -18.20 12.42
N LEU A 210 -1.85 -17.27 12.31
CA LEU A 210 -3.03 -17.18 13.18
C LEU A 210 -3.93 -18.41 13.01
N LEU A 211 -4.12 -18.92 11.78
CA LEU A 211 -4.82 -20.19 11.55
C LEU A 211 -4.12 -21.37 12.22
N SER A 212 -2.79 -21.44 12.12
CA SER A 212 -2.01 -22.56 12.68
C SER A 212 -1.89 -22.54 14.21
N ALA A 213 -2.30 -21.44 14.86
CA ALA A 213 -2.39 -21.31 16.33
C ALA A 213 -3.70 -21.87 16.92
N GLU A 214 -4.40 -22.68 16.12
CA GLU A 214 -5.74 -23.28 16.27
C GLU A 214 -6.08 -23.93 17.64
N GLU A 215 -5.13 -24.16 18.55
CA GLU A 215 -5.44 -24.84 19.82
C GLU A 215 -6.11 -23.95 20.90
N SER A 216 -6.35 -22.65 20.66
CA SER A 216 -6.80 -21.76 21.74
C SER A 216 -7.77 -20.63 21.42
N PHE A 217 -8.26 -20.50 20.18
CA PHE A 217 -9.30 -19.54 19.83
C PHE A 217 -10.64 -20.26 19.66
N LEU A 218 -11.62 -19.92 20.49
CA LEU A 218 -13.01 -20.31 20.21
C LEU A 218 -13.52 -19.39 19.08
N PRO A 219 -14.28 -19.89 18.09
CA PRO A 219 -14.93 -19.00 17.14
C PRO A 219 -15.77 -17.99 17.94
N ALA A 220 -15.61 -16.70 17.61
CA ALA A 220 -16.52 -15.69 18.13
C ALA A 220 -17.94 -16.15 17.79
N ARG A 221 -18.81 -16.27 18.79
CA ARG A 221 -20.21 -16.63 18.58
C ARG A 221 -20.82 -15.51 17.74
N ARG A 222 -21.01 -15.77 16.45
CA ARG A 222 -21.57 -14.82 15.49
C ARG A 222 -22.97 -15.27 15.10
N VAL A 223 -23.70 -14.29 14.61
CA VAL A 223 -25.12 -14.06 14.84
C VAL A 223 -26.01 -15.17 14.28
N ASP A 224 -27.12 -15.43 14.98
CA ASP A 224 -27.98 -16.58 14.76
C ASP A 224 -29.18 -16.25 13.84
N PRO A 225 -29.07 -16.26 12.49
CA PRO A 225 -30.24 -15.97 11.67
C PRO A 225 -31.34 -17.00 11.90
N LEU A 226 -32.58 -16.51 11.90
CA LEU A 226 -33.77 -17.34 11.98
C LEU A 226 -34.17 -17.80 10.57
N THR A 227 -34.06 -19.09 10.29
CA THR A 227 -34.45 -19.68 9.00
C THR A 227 -35.75 -20.45 9.10
N LEU A 228 -36.55 -20.46 8.04
CA LEU A 228 -37.81 -21.18 7.92
C LEU A 228 -37.65 -22.34 6.93
N ASP A 229 -38.08 -23.52 7.35
CA ASP A 229 -38.28 -24.70 6.48
C ASP A 229 -39.52 -24.43 5.61
N LEU A 230 -39.33 -24.18 4.31
CA LEU A 230 -40.44 -23.74 3.44
C LEU A 230 -41.14 -24.88 2.69
N ASP A 231 -40.47 -26.01 2.48
CA ASP A 231 -40.97 -27.13 1.69
C ASP A 231 -41.29 -28.39 2.54
N ASN A 232 -40.95 -28.34 3.83
CA ASN A 232 -41.23 -29.32 4.87
C ASN A 232 -40.44 -30.62 4.74
N ASP A 233 -39.16 -30.55 4.39
CA ASP A 233 -38.26 -31.70 4.44
C ASP A 233 -37.09 -31.57 5.42
N GLY A 234 -36.92 -30.41 6.05
CA GLY A 234 -35.92 -30.13 7.06
C GLY A 234 -35.37 -28.72 6.91
N ILE A 235 -34.32 -28.41 7.67
CA ILE A 235 -33.49 -27.23 7.38
C ILE A 235 -32.25 -27.71 6.65
N GLU A 236 -32.03 -27.17 5.46
CA GLU A 236 -30.95 -27.54 4.57
C GLU A 236 -29.93 -26.40 4.48
N LEU A 237 -28.65 -26.76 4.61
CA LEU A 237 -27.57 -25.80 4.73
C LEU A 237 -26.46 -26.14 3.74
N VAL A 238 -25.77 -25.10 3.28
CA VAL A 238 -24.61 -25.18 2.40
C VAL A 238 -23.35 -24.94 3.21
N ASN A 239 -22.36 -25.81 3.04
CA ASN A 239 -21.06 -25.64 3.69
C ASN A 239 -20.33 -24.39 3.19
N VAL A 240 -19.70 -23.64 4.09
CA VAL A 240 -18.94 -22.41 3.77
C VAL A 240 -17.93 -22.59 2.65
N THR A 241 -17.28 -23.76 2.53
CA THR A 241 -16.28 -24.02 1.47
C THR A 241 -16.89 -24.24 0.08
N SER A 242 -18.18 -24.61 0.03
CA SER A 242 -18.94 -24.81 -1.22
C SER A 242 -19.88 -23.64 -1.53
N SER A 243 -20.12 -22.77 -0.54
CA SER A 243 -21.01 -21.62 -0.67
C SER A 243 -20.38 -20.52 -1.54
N THR A 244 -21.22 -19.92 -2.39
CA THR A 244 -20.89 -18.73 -3.18
C THR A 244 -21.40 -17.44 -2.53
N ALA A 245 -22.14 -17.53 -1.43
CA ALA A 245 -22.71 -16.39 -0.75
C ALA A 245 -21.65 -15.64 0.06
N PHE A 246 -21.66 -14.31 -0.09
CA PHE A 246 -20.92 -13.38 0.77
C PHE A 246 -21.92 -12.45 1.45
N PHE A 247 -21.92 -12.44 2.79
CA PHE A 247 -22.87 -11.66 3.57
C PHE A 247 -22.20 -11.09 4.83
N ASP A 248 -22.60 -9.89 5.22
CA ASP A 248 -22.08 -9.22 6.42
C ASP A 248 -22.83 -9.76 7.64
N LEU A 249 -22.16 -10.65 8.39
CA LEU A 249 -22.66 -11.21 9.65
C LEU A 249 -22.07 -10.52 10.89
N ASP A 250 -21.33 -9.44 10.68
CA ASP A 250 -20.42 -8.86 11.65
C ASP A 250 -20.91 -7.47 12.07
N VAL A 251 -20.78 -7.16 13.37
CA VAL A 251 -21.27 -5.89 13.92
C VAL A 251 -20.23 -5.19 14.76
N ILE A 252 -20.26 -3.86 14.69
CA ILE A 252 -19.51 -2.95 15.55
C ILE A 252 -20.48 -2.39 16.58
N ALA A 253 -20.15 -2.55 17.87
CA ALA A 253 -20.88 -1.94 18.96
C ALA A 253 -20.55 -0.44 19.07
N ASN A 254 -21.57 0.39 19.11
CA ASN A 254 -21.46 1.84 19.31
C ASN A 254 -21.45 2.18 20.80
N GLU A 255 -20.91 3.35 21.14
CA GLU A 255 -20.89 3.86 22.53
C GLU A 255 -22.28 4.00 23.16
N ASP A 256 -23.31 4.20 22.34
CA ASP A 256 -24.71 4.32 22.78
C ASP A 256 -25.42 2.97 22.97
N GLY A 257 -24.71 1.85 22.76
CA GLY A 257 -25.23 0.49 22.88
C GLY A 257 -26.00 0.00 21.65
N THR A 258 -26.00 0.77 20.54
CA THR A 258 -26.48 0.30 19.25
C THR A 258 -25.39 -0.48 18.50
N TYR A 259 -25.77 -1.09 17.38
CA TYR A 259 -24.85 -1.84 16.52
C TYR A 259 -24.89 -1.27 15.11
N THR A 260 -23.74 -1.27 14.45
CA THR A 260 -23.57 -0.94 13.03
C THR A 260 -22.90 -2.11 12.33
N SER A 261 -23.17 -2.30 11.05
CA SER A 261 -22.41 -3.27 10.24
C SER A 261 -21.02 -2.70 9.96
N ASP A 262 -20.00 -3.56 9.87
CA ASP A 262 -18.66 -3.13 9.47
C ASP A 262 -18.55 -2.90 7.95
N GLY A 263 -19.53 -3.41 7.21
CA GLY A 263 -19.68 -3.26 5.76
C GLY A 263 -18.74 -4.18 4.99
N VAL A 264 -18.17 -5.20 5.63
CA VAL A 264 -17.40 -6.25 4.99
C VAL A 264 -18.29 -7.50 4.89
N LYS A 265 -18.29 -8.15 3.72
CA LYS A 265 -19.08 -9.36 3.51
C LYS A 265 -18.14 -10.55 3.48
N GLU A 266 -18.26 -11.46 4.42
CA GLU A 266 -17.47 -12.69 4.50
C GLU A 266 -18.13 -13.80 3.69
N GLN A 267 -17.33 -14.75 3.21
CA GLN A 267 -17.88 -16.00 2.70
C GLN A 267 -18.54 -16.75 3.87
N VAL A 268 -19.81 -17.07 3.69
CA VAL A 268 -20.64 -17.68 4.74
C VAL A 268 -21.16 -19.03 4.29
N GLY A 269 -21.23 -19.98 5.21
CA GLY A 269 -22.14 -21.11 5.08
C GLY A 269 -23.55 -20.54 4.98
N TRP A 270 -24.39 -21.17 4.18
CA TRP A 270 -25.64 -20.55 3.74
C TRP A 270 -26.83 -21.46 3.95
N VAL A 271 -28.02 -20.87 3.85
CA VAL A 271 -29.27 -21.63 3.79
C VAL A 271 -29.47 -22.09 2.34
N SER A 272 -29.92 -23.33 2.13
CA SER A 272 -30.21 -23.83 0.80
C SER A 272 -31.37 -23.07 0.14
N SER A 273 -31.44 -23.11 -1.20
CA SER A 273 -32.39 -22.30 -1.98
C SER A 273 -33.88 -22.64 -1.78
N ASP A 274 -34.18 -23.78 -1.18
CA ASP A 274 -35.50 -24.31 -0.82
C ASP A 274 -36.09 -23.58 0.39
N ASP A 275 -35.23 -23.20 1.32
CA ASP A 275 -35.54 -22.58 2.60
C ASP A 275 -35.44 -21.05 2.54
N GLY A 276 -35.69 -20.37 3.65
CA GLY A 276 -35.57 -18.91 3.66
C GLY A 276 -35.30 -18.26 5.01
N LEU A 277 -34.54 -17.18 4.98
CA LEU A 277 -34.19 -16.36 6.13
C LEU A 277 -35.33 -15.42 6.49
N LEU A 278 -35.70 -15.32 7.77
CA LEU A 278 -36.63 -14.30 8.24
C LEU A 278 -35.91 -12.96 8.37
N THR A 279 -36.52 -11.91 7.82
CA THR A 279 -35.91 -10.58 7.68
C THR A 279 -36.86 -9.47 8.11
N LEU A 280 -36.27 -8.36 8.54
CA LEU A 280 -36.93 -7.10 8.80
C LEU A 280 -36.02 -5.98 8.28
N ASP A 281 -36.41 -5.37 7.16
CA ASP A 281 -35.75 -4.18 6.60
C ASP A 281 -35.93 -3.00 7.57
N LYS A 282 -34.91 -2.78 8.42
CA LYS A 282 -34.95 -1.79 9.51
C LYS A 282 -34.61 -0.40 9.01
N ASN A 283 -33.85 -0.30 7.91
CA ASN A 283 -33.37 0.98 7.36
C ASN A 283 -34.28 1.54 6.23
N GLY A 284 -35.18 0.71 5.69
CA GLY A 284 -36.16 1.05 4.67
C GLY A 284 -35.59 1.15 3.25
N ASN A 285 -34.44 0.53 2.95
CA ASN A 285 -33.80 0.59 1.64
C ASN A 285 -34.39 -0.42 0.64
N GLY A 286 -35.21 -1.36 1.09
CA GLY A 286 -35.88 -2.37 0.26
C GLY A 286 -35.05 -3.62 -0.04
N GLU A 287 -33.85 -3.71 0.51
CA GLU A 287 -32.92 -4.84 0.39
C GLU A 287 -32.71 -5.48 1.78
N VAL A 288 -31.96 -6.58 1.82
CA VAL A 288 -31.44 -7.18 3.06
C VAL A 288 -29.94 -7.25 2.87
N ASP A 289 -29.22 -6.30 3.45
CA ASP A 289 -27.82 -6.04 3.09
C ASP A 289 -26.80 -6.44 4.15
N ASN A 290 -27.24 -6.60 5.40
CA ASN A 290 -26.41 -7.03 6.53
C ASN A 290 -27.24 -7.67 7.65
N ILE A 291 -26.54 -8.21 8.65
CA ILE A 291 -27.11 -8.94 9.79
C ILE A 291 -28.08 -8.16 10.66
N LEU A 292 -28.04 -6.83 10.67
CA LEU A 292 -28.98 -6.02 11.45
C LEU A 292 -30.42 -6.18 10.94
N GLU A 293 -30.60 -6.65 9.72
CA GLU A 293 -31.90 -6.88 9.08
C GLU A 293 -32.32 -8.36 9.12
N LEU A 294 -31.44 -9.23 9.58
CA LEU A 294 -31.77 -10.60 9.98
C LEU A 294 -32.10 -10.63 11.48
N PHE A 295 -32.75 -11.69 11.93
CA PHE A 295 -33.05 -11.88 13.36
C PHE A 295 -31.91 -12.63 14.03
N GLY A 296 -31.35 -12.06 15.09
CA GLY A 296 -30.26 -12.60 15.91
C GLY A 296 -29.30 -11.49 16.35
N LYS A 297 -28.64 -11.66 17.50
CA LYS A 297 -27.51 -10.79 17.93
C LYS A 297 -26.56 -11.56 18.85
N THR A 298 -25.37 -11.01 19.12
CA THR A 298 -24.30 -11.66 19.92
C THR A 298 -24.79 -12.29 21.24
N ASN A 299 -25.82 -11.73 21.87
CA ASN A 299 -26.38 -12.22 23.14
C ASN A 299 -27.81 -12.79 23.07
N LYS A 300 -28.45 -12.87 21.89
CA LYS A 300 -29.81 -13.41 21.73
C LYS A 300 -29.97 -14.16 20.42
N THR A 301 -30.64 -15.31 20.46
CA THR A 301 -31.00 -16.05 19.25
C THR A 301 -32.04 -15.27 18.44
N GLY A 302 -32.19 -15.57 17.14
CA GLY A 302 -33.19 -14.93 16.29
C GLY A 302 -34.62 -15.00 16.83
N THR A 303 -35.06 -16.14 17.38
CA THR A 303 -36.39 -16.25 18.02
C THR A 303 -36.50 -15.36 19.26
N GLN A 304 -35.43 -15.23 20.05
CA GLN A 304 -35.43 -14.38 21.24
C GLN A 304 -35.54 -12.90 20.87
N GLU A 305 -34.88 -12.46 19.81
CA GLU A 305 -35.06 -11.10 19.27
C GLU A 305 -36.48 -10.93 18.70
N LEU A 306 -36.97 -11.88 17.90
CA LEU A 306 -38.29 -11.81 17.31
C LEU A 306 -39.39 -11.72 18.38
N ARG A 307 -39.24 -12.40 19.52
CA ARG A 307 -40.16 -12.31 20.67
C ARG A 307 -40.26 -10.89 21.24
N GLU A 308 -39.25 -10.04 21.07
CA GLU A 308 -39.33 -8.64 21.53
C GLU A 308 -40.44 -7.85 20.80
N TYR A 309 -40.91 -8.35 19.65
CA TYR A 309 -42.00 -7.76 18.88
C TYR A 309 -43.37 -8.39 19.15
N ASP A 310 -43.47 -9.34 20.08
CA ASP A 310 -44.74 -9.92 20.55
C ASP A 310 -45.40 -8.93 21.53
N LEU A 311 -46.17 -8.00 20.96
CA LEU A 311 -46.68 -6.83 21.68
C LEU A 311 -47.81 -7.19 22.64
N ASN A 312 -48.51 -8.29 22.37
CA ASN A 312 -49.59 -8.79 23.23
C ASN A 312 -49.11 -9.89 24.20
N SER A 313 -47.87 -10.35 24.08
CA SER A 313 -47.22 -11.37 24.90
C SER A 313 -47.97 -12.70 24.91
N ASP A 314 -48.58 -13.08 23.79
CA ASP A 314 -49.30 -14.35 23.64
C ASP A 314 -48.39 -15.52 23.23
N GLY A 315 -47.10 -15.25 23.01
CA GLY A 315 -46.08 -16.21 22.62
C GLY A 315 -46.03 -16.47 21.11
N VAL A 316 -46.72 -15.68 20.30
CA VAL A 316 -46.85 -15.89 18.86
C VAL A 316 -46.79 -14.56 18.10
N ILE A 317 -45.90 -14.46 17.13
CA ILE A 317 -45.92 -13.34 16.17
C ILE A 317 -46.96 -13.63 15.09
N ASN A 318 -48.03 -12.82 15.06
CA ASN A 318 -49.14 -12.96 14.10
C ASN A 318 -49.70 -11.58 13.70
N SER A 319 -50.84 -11.55 12.99
CA SER A 319 -51.45 -10.29 12.52
C SER A 319 -51.86 -9.31 13.63
N ASN A 320 -51.88 -9.72 14.89
CA ASN A 320 -52.08 -8.83 16.05
C ASN A 320 -50.82 -8.02 16.41
N ASP A 321 -49.65 -8.41 15.88
CA ASP A 321 -48.38 -7.73 16.07
C ASP A 321 -48.06 -6.87 14.85
N SER A 322 -47.81 -5.58 15.08
CA SER A 322 -47.55 -4.63 14.00
C SER A 322 -46.33 -4.97 13.13
N VAL A 323 -45.35 -5.71 13.68
CA VAL A 323 -44.17 -6.18 12.93
C VAL A 323 -44.54 -7.19 11.86
N PHE A 324 -45.62 -7.98 12.05
CA PHE A 324 -45.92 -9.13 11.19
C PHE A 324 -46.09 -8.75 9.71
N SER A 325 -46.68 -7.59 9.44
CA SER A 325 -46.86 -7.06 8.09
C SER A 325 -45.58 -6.53 7.43
N GLN A 326 -44.52 -6.34 8.21
CA GLN A 326 -43.22 -5.83 7.77
C GLN A 326 -42.21 -6.96 7.56
N LEU A 327 -42.43 -8.12 8.19
CA LEU A 327 -41.57 -9.29 8.04
C LEU A 327 -41.63 -9.84 6.61
N LYS A 328 -40.45 -10.21 6.10
CA LYS A 328 -40.29 -10.91 4.83
C LYS A 328 -39.43 -12.16 5.03
N VAL A 329 -39.60 -13.12 4.13
CA VAL A 329 -38.72 -14.26 3.98
C VAL A 329 -37.85 -14.01 2.75
N TRP A 330 -36.54 -14.06 2.95
CA TRP A 330 -35.56 -14.03 1.88
C TRP A 330 -35.19 -15.46 1.49
N GLN A 331 -35.60 -15.85 0.29
CA GLN A 331 -35.26 -17.13 -0.34
C GLN A 331 -34.26 -16.86 -1.47
N ASP A 332 -32.97 -16.95 -1.15
CA ASP A 332 -31.86 -16.75 -2.09
C ASP A 332 -31.77 -17.93 -3.05
N PHE A 333 -32.44 -17.82 -4.20
CA PHE A 333 -32.55 -18.92 -5.16
C PHE A 333 -31.25 -19.16 -5.92
N ASN A 334 -30.49 -18.10 -6.16
CA ASN A 334 -29.26 -18.14 -6.96
C ASN A 334 -28.01 -18.36 -6.09
N GLN A 335 -28.16 -18.31 -4.76
CA GLN A 335 -27.15 -18.56 -3.73
C GLN A 335 -25.97 -17.57 -3.78
N ASN A 336 -26.22 -16.33 -4.17
CA ASN A 336 -25.20 -15.29 -4.29
C ASN A 336 -25.06 -14.40 -3.02
N GLY A 337 -25.94 -14.54 -2.03
CA GLY A 337 -25.94 -13.73 -0.81
C GLY A 337 -26.34 -12.26 -1.03
N LEU A 338 -26.98 -11.93 -2.15
CA LEU A 338 -27.48 -10.59 -2.47
C LEU A 338 -29.00 -10.61 -2.51
N SER A 339 -29.63 -9.82 -1.64
CA SER A 339 -31.08 -9.78 -1.60
C SER A 339 -31.66 -9.05 -2.80
N GLU A 340 -32.39 -9.78 -3.64
CA GLU A 340 -33.12 -9.21 -4.77
C GLU A 340 -34.61 -9.10 -4.46
N SER A 341 -35.28 -8.08 -5.00
CA SER A 341 -36.73 -7.89 -4.79
C SER A 341 -37.59 -9.10 -5.20
N SER A 342 -37.12 -9.93 -6.15
CA SER A 342 -37.78 -11.18 -6.57
C SER A 342 -37.63 -12.33 -5.58
N GLU A 343 -36.68 -12.25 -4.66
CA GLU A 343 -36.36 -13.27 -3.67
C GLU A 343 -37.01 -12.99 -2.31
N LEU A 344 -37.53 -11.78 -2.12
CA LEU A 344 -38.20 -11.34 -0.91
C LEU A 344 -39.71 -11.55 -1.00
N LYS A 345 -40.26 -12.39 -0.12
CA LYS A 345 -41.70 -12.67 -0.05
C LYS A 345 -42.27 -12.26 1.30
N SER A 346 -43.46 -11.66 1.32
CA SER A 346 -44.12 -11.39 2.60
C SER A 346 -44.59 -12.69 3.26
N LEU A 347 -44.75 -12.69 4.59
CA LEU A 347 -45.32 -13.84 5.30
C LEU A 347 -46.71 -14.23 4.75
N THR A 348 -47.52 -13.23 4.37
CA THR A 348 -48.86 -13.47 3.82
C THR A 348 -48.82 -14.10 2.43
N ASP A 349 -47.86 -13.71 1.57
CA ASP A 349 -47.69 -14.32 0.24
C ASP A 349 -47.29 -15.79 0.33
N LEU A 350 -46.54 -16.15 1.38
CA LEU A 350 -46.19 -17.54 1.72
C LEU A 350 -47.28 -18.28 2.49
N GLY A 351 -48.42 -17.65 2.76
CA GLY A 351 -49.50 -18.22 3.55
C GLY A 351 -49.17 -18.42 5.03
N ILE A 352 -48.06 -17.88 5.53
CA ILE A 352 -47.65 -17.95 6.93
C ILE A 352 -48.63 -17.10 7.74
N THR A 353 -49.24 -17.68 8.77
CA THR A 353 -50.23 -17.01 9.62
C THR A 353 -49.72 -16.67 11.01
N SER A 354 -48.72 -17.40 11.49
CA SER A 354 -48.18 -17.22 12.83
C SER A 354 -46.83 -17.91 13.02
N ILE A 355 -45.91 -17.29 13.76
CA ILE A 355 -44.63 -17.88 14.17
C ILE A 355 -44.65 -18.03 15.69
N ASN A 356 -44.50 -19.24 16.22
CA ASN A 356 -44.44 -19.46 17.67
C ASN A 356 -43.09 -19.01 18.18
N VAL A 357 -43.05 -18.08 19.12
CA VAL A 357 -41.81 -17.52 19.69
C VAL A 357 -41.64 -17.83 21.18
N SER A 358 -42.58 -18.57 21.78
CA SER A 358 -42.55 -18.92 23.19
C SER A 358 -41.34 -19.81 23.54
N GLU A 359 -40.73 -19.57 24.70
CA GLU A 359 -39.48 -20.26 25.10
C GLU A 359 -39.67 -21.76 25.26
N GLU A 360 -40.82 -22.14 25.79
CA GLU A 360 -41.19 -23.54 26.02
C GLU A 360 -41.47 -24.31 24.72
N SER A 361 -41.65 -23.61 23.59
CA SER A 361 -41.85 -24.23 22.28
C SER A 361 -40.56 -24.55 21.54
N LEU A 362 -39.42 -24.01 21.99
CA LEU A 362 -38.13 -24.23 21.36
C LEU A 362 -37.54 -25.57 21.79
N THR A 363 -37.12 -26.35 20.80
CA THR A 363 -36.38 -27.60 21.03
C THR A 363 -34.89 -27.34 20.78
N PRO A 364 -34.02 -27.42 21.80
CA PRO A 364 -32.58 -27.34 21.61
C PRO A 364 -32.08 -28.48 20.72
N ARG A 365 -31.25 -28.15 19.73
CA ARG A 365 -30.66 -29.11 18.79
C ARG A 365 -29.16 -29.24 19.00
N ASN A 366 -28.44 -28.12 19.03
CA ASN A 366 -26.98 -28.06 19.10
C ASN A 366 -26.31 -29.05 18.13
N GLN A 367 -26.78 -29.08 16.89
CA GLN A 367 -26.35 -30.02 15.86
C GLN A 367 -25.58 -29.28 14.77
N ILE A 368 -24.39 -29.79 14.43
CA ILE A 368 -23.65 -29.30 13.25
C ILE A 368 -24.19 -30.00 12.00
N SER A 369 -24.54 -29.22 10.97
CA SER A 369 -24.95 -29.67 9.64
C SER A 369 -24.19 -28.87 8.59
N GLU A 370 -23.47 -29.55 7.69
CA GLU A 370 -22.63 -28.91 6.67
C GLU A 370 -21.68 -27.82 7.25
N GLY A 371 -21.18 -28.00 8.48
CA GLY A 371 -20.29 -27.05 9.15
C GLY A 371 -20.98 -25.87 9.84
N ASN A 372 -22.28 -25.68 9.63
CA ASN A 372 -23.12 -24.70 10.31
C ASN A 372 -23.77 -25.33 11.56
N LEU A 373 -24.09 -24.54 12.59
CA LEU A 373 -24.73 -25.01 13.81
C LEU A 373 -26.24 -24.71 13.79
N ILE A 374 -27.05 -25.73 14.02
CA ILE A 374 -28.48 -25.59 14.35
C ILE A 374 -28.59 -25.55 15.88
N ILE A 375 -28.91 -24.38 16.42
CA ILE A 375 -28.98 -24.14 17.88
C ILE A 375 -30.27 -24.72 18.44
N SER A 376 -31.40 -24.35 17.85
CA SER A 376 -32.73 -24.79 18.27
C SER A 376 -33.73 -24.69 17.15
N GLU A 377 -34.79 -25.48 17.24
CA GLU A 377 -35.91 -25.49 16.31
C GLU A 377 -37.19 -25.05 17.01
N GLY A 378 -38.08 -24.37 16.27
CA GLY A 378 -39.44 -24.07 16.70
C GLY A 378 -40.42 -24.28 15.56
N THR A 379 -41.65 -23.77 15.71
CA THR A 379 -42.70 -24.02 14.70
C THR A 379 -43.44 -22.76 14.28
N TYR A 380 -43.90 -22.76 13.03
CA TYR A 380 -44.81 -21.75 12.49
C TYR A 380 -46.03 -22.42 11.85
N THR A 381 -47.10 -21.66 11.65
CA THR A 381 -48.31 -22.14 10.99
C THR A 381 -48.42 -21.51 9.60
N GLN A 382 -48.67 -22.36 8.61
CA GLN A 382 -48.85 -21.99 7.22
C GLN A 382 -50.21 -22.47 6.73
N THR A 383 -50.93 -21.62 6.02
CA THR A 383 -52.15 -21.97 5.31
C THR A 383 -51.82 -22.22 3.84
N THR A 384 -52.11 -23.43 3.35
CA THR A 384 -51.88 -23.81 1.95
C THR A 384 -53.20 -24.11 1.25
N THR A 385 -53.25 -23.90 -0.07
CA THR A 385 -54.40 -24.28 -0.89
C THR A 385 -54.13 -25.66 -1.51
N ASN A 386 -54.98 -26.63 -1.18
CA ASN A 386 -54.94 -27.97 -1.74
C ASN A 386 -55.35 -27.96 -3.24
N PRO A 387 -54.99 -28.98 -4.03
CA PRO A 387 -55.37 -29.07 -5.45
C PRO A 387 -56.88 -29.02 -5.72
N ASP A 388 -57.71 -29.34 -4.73
CA ASP A 388 -59.17 -29.29 -4.80
C ASP A 388 -59.76 -27.90 -4.45
N GLY A 389 -58.91 -26.91 -4.15
CA GLY A 389 -59.30 -25.54 -3.78
C GLY A 389 -59.64 -25.35 -2.30
N SER A 390 -59.57 -26.40 -1.48
CA SER A 390 -59.71 -26.26 -0.02
C SER A 390 -58.42 -25.76 0.63
N THR A 391 -58.50 -25.21 1.84
CA THR A 391 -57.32 -24.73 2.58
C THR A 391 -56.95 -25.68 3.72
N SER A 392 -55.66 -25.98 3.87
CA SER A 392 -55.10 -26.73 5.00
C SER A 392 -54.25 -25.80 5.86
N GLN A 393 -54.31 -25.95 7.18
CA GLN A 393 -53.30 -25.39 8.08
C GLN A 393 -52.25 -26.46 8.38
N LEU A 394 -50.99 -26.11 8.15
CA LEU A 394 -49.84 -26.98 8.34
C LEU A 394 -48.94 -26.35 9.42
N THR A 395 -48.46 -27.18 10.32
CA THR A 395 -47.37 -26.82 11.22
C THR A 395 -46.06 -27.11 10.51
N ARG A 396 -45.19 -26.11 10.42
CA ARG A 396 -43.87 -26.13 9.79
C ARG A 396 -42.79 -25.83 10.82
N SER A 397 -41.53 -26.07 10.46
CA SER A 397 -40.40 -25.87 11.35
C SER A 397 -39.62 -24.60 10.99
N TYR A 398 -38.95 -24.01 11.96
CA TYR A 398 -37.92 -22.99 11.73
C TYR A 398 -36.72 -23.33 12.62
N ALA A 399 -35.55 -22.77 12.32
CA ALA A 399 -34.36 -22.95 13.16
C ALA A 399 -33.63 -21.63 13.45
N ASN A 400 -33.07 -21.54 14.66
CA ASN A 400 -32.01 -20.59 14.98
C ASN A 400 -30.69 -21.23 14.56
N LEU A 401 -29.97 -20.58 13.63
CA LEU A 401 -28.70 -21.06 13.13
C LEU A 401 -27.53 -20.37 13.83
N ASP A 402 -26.31 -20.82 13.58
CA ASP A 402 -25.05 -20.10 13.73
C ASP A 402 -24.25 -20.53 12.49
N LEU A 403 -24.20 -19.64 11.51
CA LEU A 403 -23.64 -19.92 10.18
C LEU A 403 -22.12 -19.87 10.25
N ALA A 404 -21.47 -20.84 9.61
CA ALA A 404 -20.02 -20.87 9.53
C ALA A 404 -19.52 -19.68 8.70
N VAL A 405 -18.56 -18.92 9.25
CA VAL A 405 -17.98 -17.77 8.54
C VAL A 405 -16.53 -18.06 8.20
N ASN A 406 -16.15 -17.83 6.95
CA ASN A 406 -14.76 -17.84 6.53
C ASN A 406 -14.23 -16.40 6.54
N GLN A 407 -13.80 -15.96 7.71
CA GLN A 407 -13.25 -14.63 8.01
C GLN A 407 -12.03 -14.20 7.16
N THR A 408 -11.55 -15.13 6.36
CA THR A 408 -10.29 -15.10 5.63
C THR A 408 -10.51 -14.87 4.15
N ASN A 409 -11.74 -15.13 3.74
CA ASN A 409 -12.28 -14.91 2.43
C ASN A 409 -13.40 -13.89 2.59
N SER A 410 -13.03 -12.64 2.80
CA SER A 410 -13.95 -11.52 2.76
C SER A 410 -13.92 -10.82 1.42
N SER A 411 -15.10 -10.40 0.98
CA SER A 411 -15.31 -9.46 -0.11
C SER A 411 -15.56 -8.09 0.50
N SER A 412 -14.54 -7.25 0.42
CA SER A 412 -14.65 -5.82 0.67
C SER A 412 -14.73 -5.03 -0.64
N TYR A 413 -14.46 -5.68 -1.77
CA TYR A 413 -14.72 -5.18 -3.10
C TYR A 413 -16.16 -5.51 -3.49
N THR A 414 -16.77 -4.57 -4.19
CA THR A 414 -18.10 -4.72 -4.72
C THR A 414 -18.24 -5.81 -5.75
N TYR A 415 -19.41 -6.44 -5.70
CA TYR A 415 -19.95 -7.35 -6.67
C TYR A 415 -19.76 -6.82 -8.10
N THR A 416 -19.53 -7.76 -9.02
CA THR A 416 -19.54 -7.51 -10.45
C THR A 416 -20.92 -7.86 -10.96
N ASP A 417 -21.63 -6.91 -11.58
CA ASP A 417 -22.89 -7.26 -12.24
C ASP A 417 -22.66 -8.35 -13.32
N PRO A 418 -23.72 -9.05 -13.77
CA PRO A 418 -23.60 -10.02 -14.86
C PRO A 418 -23.01 -9.45 -16.17
N GLU A 419 -22.96 -8.12 -16.31
CA GLU A 419 -22.37 -7.38 -17.42
C GLU A 419 -20.89 -6.99 -17.24
N GLY A 420 -20.28 -7.26 -16.07
CA GLY A 420 -18.87 -6.98 -15.81
C GLY A 420 -18.56 -5.62 -15.17
N ASN A 421 -19.56 -4.84 -14.75
CA ASN A 421 -19.36 -3.52 -14.14
C ASN A 421 -19.17 -3.62 -12.63
N ILE A 422 -18.20 -2.85 -12.13
CA ILE A 422 -17.98 -2.64 -10.69
C ILE A 422 -19.04 -1.62 -10.24
N ILE A 423 -20.02 -2.05 -9.45
CA ILE A 423 -21.00 -1.14 -8.83
C ILE A 423 -20.85 -1.23 -7.32
N GLY A 424 -20.37 -0.14 -6.73
CA GLY A 424 -20.28 0.08 -5.31
C GLY A 424 -20.76 1.46 -4.94
N ASP A 425 -21.39 1.57 -3.77
CA ASP A 425 -21.81 2.87 -3.21
C ASP A 425 -20.70 3.47 -2.33
N TYR A 426 -19.47 3.50 -2.86
CA TYR A 426 -18.35 4.18 -2.22
C TYR A 426 -17.68 5.16 -3.18
N ASP A 427 -17.48 6.38 -2.70
CA ASP A 427 -16.69 7.39 -3.39
C ASP A 427 -15.20 6.99 -3.31
N LEU A 428 -14.71 6.34 -4.36
CA LEU A 428 -13.30 5.99 -4.48
C LEU A 428 -12.46 7.24 -4.73
N ASN A 429 -11.49 7.51 -3.86
CA ASN A 429 -10.50 8.56 -4.09
C ASN A 429 -9.46 8.03 -5.08
N LEU A 430 -9.40 8.60 -6.29
CA LEU A 430 -8.51 8.11 -7.36
C LEU A 430 -7.01 8.11 -6.99
N ASP A 431 -6.58 8.88 -5.98
CA ASP A 431 -5.19 8.85 -5.50
C ASP A 431 -4.77 7.44 -5.04
N VAL A 432 -5.71 6.65 -4.50
CA VAL A 432 -5.43 5.30 -3.97
C VAL A 432 -4.99 4.32 -5.06
N LEU A 433 -5.31 4.60 -6.33
CA LEU A 433 -4.94 3.73 -7.46
C LEU A 433 -3.41 3.70 -7.70
N SER A 434 -2.68 4.66 -7.14
CA SER A 434 -1.22 4.73 -7.18
C SER A 434 -0.53 4.28 -5.89
N LEU A 435 -1.31 3.88 -4.88
CA LEU A 435 -0.82 3.50 -3.54
C LEU A 435 -0.83 1.98 -3.37
N PRO A 436 -0.15 1.45 -2.34
CA PRO A 436 -0.19 0.02 -2.04
C PRO A 436 -1.63 -0.47 -1.89
N MET A 437 -1.94 -1.59 -2.53
CA MET A 437 -3.26 -2.20 -2.49
C MET A 437 -3.20 -3.49 -1.69
N SER A 438 -4.19 -3.68 -0.82
CA SER A 438 -4.44 -4.94 -0.13
C SER A 438 -5.95 -5.14 0.01
N ARG A 439 -6.40 -6.40 -0.07
CA ARG A 439 -7.82 -6.74 -0.15
C ARG A 439 -8.58 -6.64 1.18
N GLY A 440 -7.90 -6.48 2.31
CA GLY A 440 -8.55 -6.55 3.62
C GLY A 440 -8.93 -7.99 4.01
N TYR A 441 -9.18 -8.21 5.29
CA TYR A 441 -9.48 -9.52 5.91
C TYR A 441 -10.32 -9.29 7.17
N GLY A 442 -11.15 -10.26 7.55
CA GLY A 442 -12.10 -10.12 8.64
C GLY A 442 -12.93 -8.85 8.48
N ASN A 443 -13.03 -8.09 9.56
CA ASN A 443 -13.78 -6.83 9.65
C ASN A 443 -13.07 -5.64 8.96
N VAL A 444 -11.93 -5.85 8.30
CA VAL A 444 -11.14 -4.77 7.69
C VAL A 444 -11.41 -4.70 6.18
N LYS A 445 -11.97 -3.57 5.74
CA LYS A 445 -12.20 -3.25 4.31
C LYS A 445 -10.91 -3.27 3.50
N ALA A 446 -10.99 -3.43 2.18
CA ALA A 446 -9.83 -3.28 1.31
C ALA A 446 -9.14 -1.94 1.52
N LEU A 447 -7.81 -1.95 1.53
CA LEU A 447 -6.98 -0.78 1.81
C LEU A 447 -7.32 0.43 0.91
N PRO A 448 -7.58 0.28 -0.41
CA PRO A 448 -8.00 1.41 -1.25
C PRO A 448 -9.35 2.01 -0.83
N ILE A 449 -10.28 1.20 -0.38
CA ILE A 449 -11.62 1.63 0.05
C ILE A 449 -11.52 2.32 1.40
N ALA A 450 -10.83 1.69 2.36
CA ALA A 450 -10.56 2.26 3.68
C ALA A 450 -9.83 3.61 3.56
N ALA A 451 -8.79 3.70 2.72
CA ALA A 451 -8.05 4.94 2.50
C ALA A 451 -8.88 6.02 1.79
N SER A 452 -9.83 5.64 0.93
CA SER A 452 -10.75 6.61 0.31
C SER A 452 -11.68 7.26 1.35
N GLN A 453 -12.04 6.52 2.40
CA GLN A 453 -12.94 6.96 3.48
C GLN A 453 -12.19 7.58 4.67
N ASN A 454 -10.89 7.31 4.81
CA ASN A 454 -10.04 7.78 5.91
C ASN A 454 -8.86 8.61 5.37
N THR A 455 -8.96 9.94 5.53
CA THR A 455 -7.92 10.89 5.07
C THR A 455 -6.58 10.69 5.79
N ASN A 456 -6.58 10.25 7.05
CA ASN A 456 -5.34 9.95 7.78
C ASN A 456 -4.61 8.77 7.13
N LEU A 457 -5.33 7.66 6.94
CA LEU A 457 -4.80 6.46 6.27
C LEU A 457 -4.30 6.77 4.85
N LEU A 458 -5.03 7.57 4.08
CA LEU A 458 -4.58 8.02 2.76
C LEU A 458 -3.23 8.74 2.81
N ASN A 459 -3.04 9.63 3.79
CA ASN A 459 -1.80 10.39 3.94
C ASN A 459 -0.65 9.50 4.40
N LEU A 460 -0.89 8.56 5.32
CA LEU A 460 0.12 7.59 5.76
C LEU A 460 0.60 6.71 4.60
N LEU A 461 -0.31 6.28 3.72
CA LEU A 461 0.05 5.52 2.50
C LEU A 461 0.85 6.36 1.50
N LYS A 462 0.56 7.66 1.36
CA LYS A 462 1.35 8.59 0.54
C LYS A 462 2.73 8.83 1.14
N GLU A 463 2.84 8.90 2.46
CA GLU A 463 4.13 9.00 3.15
C GLU A 463 4.96 7.74 2.92
N LEU A 464 4.35 6.56 3.01
CA LEU A 464 5.01 5.28 2.77
C LEU A 464 5.63 5.21 1.37
N THR A 465 4.89 5.65 0.34
CA THR A 465 5.40 5.66 -1.04
C THR A 465 6.41 6.79 -1.32
N SER A 466 6.53 7.75 -0.41
CA SER A 466 7.46 8.88 -0.51
C SER A 466 8.73 8.70 0.33
N LEU A 467 8.91 7.56 1.01
CA LEU A 467 10.09 7.28 1.82
C LEU A 467 11.38 7.31 0.97
N THR A 468 12.40 8.00 1.48
CA THR A 468 13.75 8.01 0.91
C THR A 468 14.69 7.13 1.72
N PRO A 469 15.85 6.72 1.17
CA PRO A 469 16.83 5.92 1.91
C PRO A 469 17.28 6.54 3.25
N GLN A 470 17.25 7.87 3.37
CA GLN A 470 17.61 8.60 4.60
C GLN A 470 16.58 8.42 5.73
N ASN A 471 15.32 8.16 5.37
CA ASN A 471 14.20 8.04 6.30
C ASN A 471 13.69 6.60 6.45
N PHE A 472 14.33 5.62 5.80
CA PHE A 472 13.90 4.21 5.83
C PHE A 472 13.85 3.60 7.24
N LYS A 473 14.63 4.13 8.19
CA LYS A 473 14.58 3.75 9.60
C LYS A 473 13.21 3.97 10.27
N ASN A 474 12.34 4.78 9.66
CA ASN A 474 11.00 5.09 10.16
C ASN A 474 9.92 4.15 9.56
N ILE A 475 10.29 3.16 8.74
CA ILE A 475 9.32 2.32 8.05
C ILE A 475 8.46 1.50 9.02
N ASN A 476 9.04 0.90 10.06
CA ASN A 476 8.28 0.07 11.00
C ASN A 476 7.22 0.86 11.78
N PRO A 477 7.55 2.02 12.42
CA PRO A 477 6.53 2.86 13.04
C PRO A 477 5.43 3.30 12.07
N LEU A 478 5.79 3.67 10.83
CA LEU A 478 4.83 4.08 9.82
C LEU A 478 3.89 2.93 9.40
N VAL A 479 4.42 1.72 9.26
CA VAL A 479 3.61 0.52 8.97
C VAL A 479 2.66 0.21 10.11
N GLU A 480 3.10 0.34 11.36
CA GLU A 480 2.24 0.18 12.55
C GLU A 480 1.09 1.21 12.57
N GLU A 481 1.39 2.49 12.28
CA GLU A 481 0.37 3.54 12.15
C GLU A 481 -0.61 3.26 10.99
N ILE A 482 -0.13 2.77 9.84
CA ILE A 482 -0.98 2.38 8.71
C ILE A 482 -1.91 1.25 9.11
N ILE A 483 -1.39 0.20 9.74
CA ILE A 483 -2.17 -1.01 10.04
C ILE A 483 -3.20 -0.75 11.14
N THR A 484 -2.86 0.06 12.16
CA THR A 484 -3.80 0.48 13.19
C THR A 484 -4.87 1.44 12.65
N SER A 485 -4.51 2.41 11.80
CA SER A 485 -5.50 3.29 11.16
C SER A 485 -6.37 2.57 10.14
N TRP A 486 -5.83 1.55 9.46
CA TRP A 486 -6.58 0.68 8.55
C TRP A 486 -7.60 -0.18 9.29
N ALA A 487 -7.22 -0.73 10.45
CA ALA A 487 -8.12 -1.47 11.34
C ALA A 487 -9.05 -0.57 12.18
N GLN A 488 -8.93 0.77 12.08
CA GLN A 488 -9.69 1.75 12.88
C GLN A 488 -9.49 1.60 14.40
N THR A 489 -8.27 1.23 14.82
CA THR A 489 -7.88 1.04 16.22
C THR A 489 -6.91 2.11 16.72
N ASP A 490 -6.58 3.09 15.87
CA ASP A 490 -5.67 4.19 16.16
C ASP A 490 -6.17 5.12 17.29
N SER A 491 -7.47 5.10 17.60
CA SER A 491 -8.05 5.81 18.75
C SER A 491 -7.81 5.13 20.11
N ILE A 492 -7.45 3.84 20.13
CA ILE A 492 -7.19 3.09 21.36
C ILE A 492 -5.85 3.56 21.95
N ASP A 493 -5.85 4.00 23.21
CA ASP A 493 -4.63 4.42 23.89
C ASP A 493 -3.61 3.27 23.91
N SER A 494 -2.45 3.50 23.28
CA SER A 494 -1.38 2.51 23.10
C SER A 494 -0.78 2.02 24.44
N SER A 495 -1.01 2.75 25.54
CA SER A 495 -0.58 2.37 26.89
C SER A 495 -1.54 1.40 27.59
N LEU A 496 -2.77 1.24 27.09
CA LEU A 496 -3.73 0.29 27.63
C LEU A 496 -3.31 -1.14 27.32
N MET A 497 -3.59 -2.03 28.28
CA MET A 497 -3.23 -3.44 28.22
C MET A 497 -4.48 -4.31 28.35
N ARG A 498 -4.55 -5.38 27.55
CA ARG A 498 -5.48 -6.51 27.74
C ARG A 498 -4.68 -7.72 28.21
N GLY A 499 -4.66 -7.90 29.54
CA GLY A 499 -3.74 -8.82 30.20
C GLY A 499 -2.27 -8.38 30.06
N SER A 500 -1.46 -9.20 29.41
CA SER A 500 -0.01 -8.99 29.24
C SER A 500 0.37 -8.35 27.90
N PHE A 501 -0.60 -7.98 27.05
CA PHE A 501 -0.37 -7.45 25.70
C PHE A 501 -1.09 -6.11 25.47
N SER A 502 -0.60 -5.30 24.52
CA SER A 502 -1.20 -3.99 24.21
C SER A 502 -2.63 -4.16 23.70
N ALA A 503 -3.56 -3.37 24.26
CA ALA A 503 -4.96 -3.40 23.89
C ALA A 503 -5.17 -2.97 22.42
N GLN A 504 -4.47 -1.94 21.97
CA GLN A 504 -4.54 -1.47 20.59
C GLN A 504 -4.02 -2.52 19.60
N LYS A 505 -2.85 -3.11 19.88
CA LYS A 505 -2.26 -4.15 19.04
C LYS A 505 -3.18 -5.38 18.96
N LEU A 506 -3.76 -5.79 20.09
CA LEU A 506 -4.71 -6.89 20.13
C LEU A 506 -5.97 -6.60 19.31
N ALA A 507 -6.60 -5.45 19.53
CA ALA A 507 -7.79 -5.03 18.78
C ALA A 507 -7.54 -4.98 17.27
N THR A 508 -6.34 -4.56 16.87
CA THR A 508 -5.93 -4.55 15.47
C THR A 508 -5.87 -5.96 14.90
N MET A 509 -5.28 -6.91 15.63
CA MET A 509 -5.23 -8.31 15.22
C MET A 509 -6.64 -8.94 15.17
N GLU A 510 -7.50 -8.62 16.13
CA GLU A 510 -8.90 -9.08 16.19
C GLU A 510 -9.69 -8.57 14.98
N ALA A 511 -9.50 -7.30 14.56
CA ALA A 511 -10.14 -6.73 13.39
C ALA A 511 -9.76 -7.49 12.10
N PHE A 512 -8.46 -7.74 11.86
CA PHE A 512 -8.00 -8.49 10.68
C PHE A 512 -8.37 -9.97 10.71
N ARG A 513 -8.53 -10.54 11.91
CA ARG A 513 -9.05 -11.90 12.09
C ARG A 513 -10.57 -11.96 11.92
N GLY A 514 -11.24 -10.84 12.10
CA GLY A 514 -12.68 -10.76 12.21
C GLY A 514 -13.21 -11.57 13.38
N GLU A 515 -12.50 -11.63 14.51
CA GLU A 515 -12.94 -12.33 15.72
C GLU A 515 -12.18 -11.82 16.95
N GLU A 516 -12.89 -11.68 18.07
CA GLU A 516 -12.28 -11.34 19.35
C GLU A 516 -11.34 -12.44 19.87
N TYR A 517 -10.26 -12.03 20.51
CA TYR A 517 -9.36 -12.91 21.23
C TYR A 517 -10.09 -13.46 22.45
N THR A 518 -10.28 -14.78 22.46
CA THR A 518 -10.92 -15.48 23.58
C THR A 518 -10.12 -16.71 23.94
N THR A 519 -9.73 -16.84 25.21
CA THR A 519 -9.06 -18.04 25.71
C THR A 519 -10.03 -19.20 25.89
N ARG A 520 -9.50 -20.40 26.13
CA ARG A 520 -10.31 -21.58 26.47
C ARG A 520 -11.17 -21.39 27.73
N GLU A 521 -10.76 -20.51 28.65
CA GLU A 521 -11.51 -20.19 29.87
C GLU A 521 -12.56 -19.09 29.64
N GLY A 522 -12.69 -18.57 28.40
CA GLY A 522 -13.63 -17.51 28.04
C GLY A 522 -13.15 -16.11 28.44
N THR A 523 -11.87 -15.95 28.76
CA THR A 523 -11.28 -14.64 29.05
C THR A 523 -10.87 -13.95 27.75
N HIS A 524 -10.98 -12.62 27.73
CA HIS A 524 -10.63 -11.79 26.57
C HIS A 524 -9.27 -11.10 26.76
N ASP A 525 -8.50 -11.53 27.76
CA ASP A 525 -7.20 -10.98 28.12
C ASP A 525 -6.07 -11.94 27.71
N VAL A 526 -4.96 -11.40 27.20
CA VAL A 526 -3.79 -12.22 26.84
C VAL A 526 -3.06 -12.63 28.12
N GLU A 527 -3.05 -13.92 28.40
CA GLU A 527 -2.39 -14.45 29.59
C GLU A 527 -0.87 -14.44 29.43
N PHE A 528 -0.15 -14.35 30.56
CA PHE A 528 1.30 -14.18 30.56
C PHE A 528 2.06 -15.26 29.75
N TRP A 529 1.58 -16.50 29.76
CA TRP A 529 2.21 -17.61 29.01
C TRP A 529 1.89 -17.59 27.51
N GLN A 530 0.85 -16.88 27.07
CA GLN A 530 0.47 -16.72 25.66
C GLN A 530 1.16 -15.51 25.02
N LEU A 531 1.70 -14.59 25.83
CA LEU A 531 2.35 -13.36 25.37
C LEU A 531 3.35 -13.59 24.24
N VAL A 532 4.20 -14.61 24.35
CA VAL A 532 5.23 -14.89 23.33
C VAL A 532 4.59 -15.20 21.97
N GLN A 533 3.49 -15.95 21.94
CA GLN A 533 2.81 -16.32 20.71
C GLN A 533 2.12 -15.11 20.07
N VAL A 534 1.38 -14.34 20.87
CA VAL A 534 0.67 -13.13 20.40
C VAL A 534 1.67 -12.07 19.95
N GLN A 535 2.76 -11.85 20.68
CA GLN A 535 3.83 -10.94 20.28
C GLN A 535 4.54 -11.41 19.01
N THR A 536 4.73 -12.72 18.83
CA THR A 536 5.34 -13.25 17.60
C THR A 536 4.45 -12.97 16.40
N ALA A 537 3.13 -13.13 16.53
CA ALA A 537 2.19 -12.79 15.47
C ALA A 537 2.22 -11.28 15.14
N TRP A 538 2.33 -10.42 16.16
CA TRP A 538 2.51 -8.99 15.96
C TRP A 538 3.86 -8.62 15.32
N ASN A 539 4.95 -9.29 15.69
CA ASN A 539 6.28 -9.01 15.13
C ASN A 539 6.42 -9.40 13.65
N VAL A 540 5.43 -10.06 13.04
CA VAL A 540 5.37 -10.26 11.59
C VAL A 540 4.83 -9.00 10.88
N ILE A 541 4.11 -8.15 11.61
CA ILE A 541 3.61 -6.85 11.15
C ILE A 541 4.71 -5.78 11.18
N GLU A 542 5.54 -5.77 12.23
CA GLU A 542 6.75 -4.94 12.36
C GLU A 542 7.91 -5.42 11.48
#